data_AF-A0A4R7I6K7-F1
#
_entry.id   AF-A0A4R7I6K7-F1
#
_cell.length_a   1.000
_cell.length_b   1.000
_cell.length_c   1.000
_cell.angle_alpha   90.00
_cell.angle_beta   90.00
_cell.angle_gamma   90.00
#
_symmetry.space_group_name_H-M   'P 1'
#
loop_
_entity.id
_entity.type
_entity.pdbx_description
1 polymer ?
#
loop_
_entity_poly.entity_id
_entity_poly.type
_entity_poly.pdbx_seq_one_letter_code
_entity_poly.pdbx_strand_id
1 'polypeptide(L)'
;MGRRVRWHHEVIDTDTEQPRAPSRLRRWLLIGTVAYVAALSIVGLVGRGRTFVEVQPGGALFDDRVLPVFFIAFLISAAVSWRWPLTGGVVGLFAVATFVPFAQQQLVPWSAVFLIGTISVAVLAWLSIGLTERGREVADDDHGDVDTDDIAPMKAMTLDRRRFLFTVAGGAAAVVAGTALGRYVYDLIWGPTHPESDLAELPDSPLDWAWCGAMTTTSCTVRARPTQPFTNAELVVARNADLTDVVGTFEYADVYDRVAEFRVDGLEPATPYFYAVAVDGELDLVRAGSFRTFPDDDQPLRLVFTSCARTGSNGQVFDAIRELDPDVYVCLGDFHYGDVFVDDVDDYRQVFDVQLTRPAQAALYRSTPIGYVWDDHDYGPNDSNRDAPGRASAMVAYREYVPHYDLAGPDSAIFQAFTIGTTRVVLTDARSARDPQSDPDTPTKSMLGDEQRRWLLAELERSARDHDLVVWANPVPWVDPAEPGADSWAGYDAERRMIADHIASLGIDNLVMVSGDAHMVAIDDGTHTNYSTADGAGFPLLHVAALDRPGSTKGGPYTLGPITGGGHFGMVEIEPAVDGVAVALVAMDWRGDELLRHDVVIRTGEPRP
;
A
#
# COMPACT_ATOMS: atom_id res chain seq x y z
N MET A 1 -74.78 -62.25 53.42
CA MET A 1 -75.21 -61.11 54.24
C MET A 1 -73.99 -60.61 55.00
N GLY A 2 -73.58 -59.35 54.82
CA GLY A 2 -72.42 -58.76 55.51
C GLY A 2 -71.51 -57.93 54.60
N ARG A 3 -71.86 -56.66 54.40
CA ARG A 3 -71.07 -55.64 53.68
C ARG A 3 -69.68 -55.49 54.32
N ARG A 4 -68.61 -55.58 53.52
CA ARG A 4 -67.28 -55.05 53.87
C ARG A 4 -67.09 -53.73 53.12
N VAL A 5 -67.15 -52.62 53.84
CA VAL A 5 -66.53 -51.35 53.44
C VAL A 5 -65.14 -51.36 54.08
N ARG A 6 -64.10 -51.35 53.26
CA ARG A 6 -62.71 -51.26 53.69
C ARG A 6 -62.11 -50.07 52.95
N TRP A 7 -61.75 -49.04 53.70
CA TRP A 7 -61.08 -47.84 53.21
C TRP A 7 -59.69 -48.23 52.67
N HIS A 8 -59.41 -47.90 51.42
CA HIS A 8 -58.05 -47.84 50.88
C HIS A 8 -57.63 -46.38 50.82
N HIS A 9 -56.55 -46.04 51.52
CA HIS A 9 -55.77 -44.84 51.23
C HIS A 9 -55.12 -45.04 49.87
N GLU A 10 -55.41 -44.15 48.93
CA GLU A 10 -54.67 -43.99 47.70
C GLU A 10 -53.94 -42.65 47.81
N VAL A 11 -52.64 -42.74 48.08
CA VAL A 11 -51.69 -41.63 47.93
C VAL A 11 -51.54 -41.45 46.42
N ILE A 12 -52.12 -40.38 45.89
CA ILE A 12 -51.78 -39.93 44.54
C ILE A 12 -50.60 -38.98 44.70
N ASP A 13 -49.44 -39.56 44.39
CA ASP A 13 -48.16 -38.93 44.15
C ASP A 13 -48.32 -37.84 43.08
N THR A 14 -48.09 -36.59 43.46
CA THR A 14 -48.01 -35.45 42.54
C THR A 14 -46.64 -34.80 42.66
N ASP A 15 -45.58 -35.53 42.33
CA ASP A 15 -44.33 -34.89 41.90
C ASP A 15 -43.81 -35.58 40.64
N THR A 16 -44.32 -35.11 39.51
CA THR A 16 -43.58 -35.17 38.24
C THR A 16 -43.08 -33.77 37.95
N GLU A 17 -41.94 -33.40 38.54
CA GLU A 17 -41.17 -32.26 38.05
C GLU A 17 -40.69 -32.60 36.64
N GLN A 18 -41.45 -32.15 35.64
CA GLN A 18 -40.97 -32.10 34.26
C GLN A 18 -39.85 -31.07 34.16
N PRO A 19 -38.74 -31.38 33.46
CA PRO A 19 -37.69 -30.40 33.19
C PRO A 19 -38.32 -29.23 32.43
N ARG A 20 -38.27 -28.03 33.03
CA ARG A 20 -38.80 -26.82 32.38
C ARG A 20 -37.99 -26.54 31.12
N ALA A 21 -38.60 -26.78 29.97
CA ALA A 21 -38.07 -26.42 28.65
C ALA A 21 -37.46 -25.01 28.66
N PRO A 22 -36.38 -24.74 27.91
CA PRO A 22 -35.78 -23.40 27.82
C PRO A 22 -36.88 -22.39 27.54
N SER A 23 -36.91 -21.29 28.30
CA SER A 23 -37.97 -20.30 28.16
C SER A 23 -38.07 -19.92 26.69
N ARG A 24 -39.28 -19.93 26.12
CA ARG A 24 -39.51 -19.70 24.68
C ARG A 24 -38.70 -18.50 24.18
N LEU A 25 -38.62 -17.45 25.00
CA LEU A 25 -37.81 -16.25 24.79
C LEU A 25 -36.33 -16.53 24.44
N ARG A 26 -35.65 -17.43 25.16
CA ARG A 26 -34.22 -17.77 24.90
C ARG A 26 -34.04 -18.48 23.57
N ARG A 27 -34.96 -19.39 23.24
CA ARG A 27 -34.94 -20.10 21.96
C ARG A 27 -35.20 -19.14 20.79
N TRP A 28 -36.14 -18.21 20.96
CA TRP A 28 -36.38 -17.13 19.99
C TRP A 28 -35.17 -16.20 19.87
N LEU A 29 -34.51 -15.85 20.98
CA LEU A 29 -33.32 -15.02 20.98
C LEU A 29 -32.14 -15.71 20.27
N LEU A 30 -31.90 -17.00 20.54
CA LEU A 30 -30.87 -17.79 19.85
C LEU A 30 -31.16 -17.86 18.35
N ILE A 31 -32.37 -18.26 17.96
CA ILE A 31 -32.75 -18.37 16.54
C ILE A 31 -32.62 -17.00 15.85
N GLY A 32 -33.12 -15.94 16.47
CA GLY A 32 -33.08 -14.59 15.90
C GLY A 32 -31.66 -14.07 15.72
N THR A 33 -30.78 -14.26 16.72
CA THR A 33 -29.38 -13.82 16.64
C THR A 33 -28.54 -14.67 15.67
N VAL A 34 -28.78 -15.99 15.59
CA VAL A 34 -28.15 -16.86 14.57
C VAL A 34 -28.58 -16.48 13.17
N ALA A 35 -29.89 -16.32 12.95
CA ALA A 35 -30.43 -15.91 11.66
C ALA A 35 -29.91 -14.52 11.26
N TYR A 36 -29.80 -13.60 12.21
CA TYR A 36 -29.25 -12.27 11.98
C TYR A 36 -27.78 -12.30 11.53
N VAL A 37 -26.90 -12.98 12.28
CA VAL A 37 -25.48 -13.07 11.90
C VAL A 37 -25.31 -13.80 10.56
N ALA A 38 -26.10 -14.84 10.32
CA ALA A 38 -26.07 -15.55 9.05
C ALA A 38 -26.53 -14.67 7.89
N ALA A 39 -27.64 -13.94 8.04
CA ALA A 39 -28.13 -13.02 7.02
C ALA A 39 -27.13 -11.88 6.77
N LEU A 40 -26.60 -11.25 7.83
CA LEU A 40 -25.60 -10.19 7.73
C LEU A 40 -24.36 -10.67 6.96
N SER A 41 -23.88 -11.88 7.26
CA SER A 41 -22.70 -12.45 6.62
C SER A 41 -22.95 -12.85 5.17
N ILE A 42 -24.13 -13.37 4.84
CA ILE A 42 -24.52 -13.66 3.45
C ILE A 42 -24.65 -12.36 2.65
N VAL A 43 -25.28 -11.33 3.21
CA VAL A 43 -25.38 -10.01 2.56
C VAL A 43 -23.99 -9.42 2.34
N GLY A 44 -23.11 -9.50 3.32
CA GLY A 44 -21.70 -9.07 3.18
C GLY A 44 -20.96 -9.81 2.07
N LEU A 45 -21.15 -11.13 1.96
CA LEU A 45 -20.53 -11.95 0.92
C LEU A 45 -21.08 -11.68 -0.50
N VAL A 46 -22.38 -11.43 -0.61
CA VAL A 46 -23.09 -11.29 -1.91
C VAL A 46 -23.12 -9.84 -2.40
N GLY A 47 -23.11 -8.85 -1.50
CA GLY A 47 -23.31 -7.44 -1.81
C GLY A 47 -22.04 -6.61 -2.03
N ARG A 48 -20.89 -7.23 -2.34
CA ARG A 48 -19.58 -6.54 -2.45
C ARG A 48 -19.64 -5.28 -3.33
N GLY A 49 -18.95 -4.22 -2.89
CA GLY A 49 -19.00 -2.88 -3.51
C GLY A 49 -20.36 -2.16 -3.42
N ARG A 50 -21.38 -2.75 -2.77
CA ARG A 50 -22.73 -2.18 -2.62
C ARG A 50 -23.33 -2.44 -1.22
N THR A 51 -22.48 -2.74 -0.23
CA THR A 51 -22.92 -3.11 1.13
C THR A 51 -23.09 -1.89 2.05
N PHE A 52 -23.47 -2.15 3.31
CA PHE A 52 -23.48 -1.20 4.42
C PHE A 52 -22.09 -1.00 5.07
N VAL A 53 -21.05 -1.63 4.51
CA VAL A 53 -19.66 -1.56 4.99
C VAL A 53 -18.86 -0.71 4.02
N GLU A 54 -18.35 0.41 4.52
CA GLU A 54 -17.46 1.31 3.78
C GLU A 54 -16.02 1.06 4.24
N VAL A 55 -15.14 0.96 3.26
CA VAL A 55 -13.72 0.66 3.42
C VAL A 55 -12.93 1.96 3.29
N GLN A 56 -11.83 2.09 4.03
CA GLN A 56 -10.90 3.22 3.89
C GLN A 56 -10.31 3.23 2.46
N PRO A 57 -9.89 4.41 1.95
CA PRO A 57 -9.17 4.47 0.68
C PRO A 57 -7.98 3.51 0.67
N GLY A 58 -7.88 2.74 -0.41
CA GLY A 58 -6.86 1.71 -0.58
C GLY A 58 -7.06 0.41 0.21
N GLY A 59 -8.21 0.21 0.83
CA GLY A 59 -8.59 -1.07 1.44
C GLY A 59 -9.27 -2.04 0.47
N ALA A 60 -9.19 -1.84 -0.84
CA ALA A 60 -9.89 -2.66 -1.82
C ALA A 60 -9.48 -4.15 -1.74
N LEU A 61 -8.19 -4.44 -1.55
CA LEU A 61 -7.71 -5.80 -1.26
C LEU A 61 -8.35 -6.40 -0.01
N PHE A 62 -8.58 -5.58 1.02
CA PHE A 62 -9.28 -6.02 2.22
C PHE A 62 -10.75 -6.36 1.92
N ASP A 63 -11.46 -5.54 1.16
CA ASP A 63 -12.87 -5.81 0.76
C ASP A 63 -12.99 -7.11 -0.05
N ASP A 64 -12.11 -7.29 -1.03
CA ASP A 64 -12.23 -8.38 -1.99
C ASP A 64 -11.72 -9.73 -1.49
N ARG A 65 -10.65 -9.74 -0.69
CA ARG A 65 -9.94 -10.97 -0.31
C ARG A 65 -10.06 -11.32 1.18
N VAL A 66 -10.08 -10.33 2.07
CA VAL A 66 -9.93 -10.57 3.52
C VAL A 66 -11.27 -10.56 4.24
N LEU A 67 -12.08 -9.51 4.04
CA LEU A 67 -13.38 -9.36 4.66
C LEU A 67 -14.31 -10.58 4.43
N PRO A 68 -14.30 -11.24 3.25
CA PRO A 68 -15.06 -12.48 3.03
C PRO A 68 -14.67 -13.63 3.95
N VAL A 69 -13.39 -13.75 4.31
CA VAL A 69 -12.90 -14.79 5.23
C VAL A 69 -13.53 -14.61 6.61
N PHE A 70 -13.65 -13.36 7.07
CA PHE A 70 -14.31 -13.05 8.33
C PHE A 70 -15.81 -13.34 8.29
N PHE A 71 -16.51 -12.99 7.21
CA PHE A 71 -17.91 -13.37 7.04
C PHE A 71 -18.14 -14.89 7.04
N ILE A 72 -17.23 -15.66 6.43
CA ILE A 72 -17.27 -17.14 6.50
C ILE A 72 -17.05 -17.60 7.95
N ALA A 73 -16.09 -17.03 8.68
CA ALA A 73 -15.86 -17.37 10.09
C ALA A 73 -17.09 -17.06 10.96
N PHE A 74 -17.78 -15.94 10.72
CA PHE A 74 -19.02 -15.59 11.41
C PHE A 74 -20.16 -16.55 11.06
N LEU A 75 -20.27 -16.99 9.81
CA LEU A 75 -21.24 -18.03 9.40
C LEU A 75 -20.98 -19.38 10.11
N ILE A 76 -19.72 -19.80 10.19
CA ILE A 76 -19.33 -21.02 10.91
C ILE A 76 -19.72 -20.90 12.38
N SER A 77 -19.41 -19.77 13.03
CA SER A 77 -19.78 -19.50 14.41
C SER A 77 -21.30 -19.57 14.63
N ALA A 78 -22.08 -18.95 13.73
CA ALA A 78 -23.54 -19.00 13.76
C ALA A 78 -24.07 -20.44 13.60
N ALA A 79 -23.54 -21.21 12.65
CA ALA A 79 -23.93 -22.60 12.45
C ALA A 79 -23.62 -23.49 13.68
N VAL A 80 -22.46 -23.30 14.31
CA VAL A 80 -22.08 -24.02 15.54
C VAL A 80 -23.00 -23.63 16.70
N SER A 81 -23.31 -22.34 16.86
CA SER A 81 -24.18 -21.86 17.95
C SER A 81 -25.62 -22.39 17.88
N TRP A 82 -26.10 -22.75 16.68
CA TRP A 82 -27.43 -23.35 16.52
C TRP A 82 -27.61 -24.62 17.36
N ARG A 83 -26.55 -25.43 17.46
CA ARG A 83 -26.55 -26.68 18.23
C ARG A 83 -25.82 -26.57 19.57
N TRP A 84 -24.79 -25.72 19.64
CA TRP A 84 -23.92 -25.53 20.79
C TRP A 84 -23.67 -24.03 21.04
N PRO A 85 -24.62 -23.31 21.68
CA PRO A 85 -24.55 -21.86 21.84
C PRO A 85 -23.25 -21.39 22.51
N LEU A 86 -22.79 -22.12 23.53
CA LEU A 86 -21.55 -21.78 24.22
C LEU A 86 -20.33 -21.90 23.31
N THR A 87 -20.19 -23.01 22.60
CA THR A 87 -19.06 -23.25 21.68
C THR A 87 -19.08 -22.26 20.53
N GLY A 88 -20.25 -22.05 19.92
CA GLY A 88 -20.42 -21.06 18.85
C GLY A 88 -20.10 -19.65 19.33
N GLY A 89 -20.50 -19.30 20.55
CA GLY A 89 -20.14 -18.04 21.19
C GLY A 89 -18.63 -17.86 21.42
N VAL A 90 -17.89 -18.89 21.84
CA VAL A 90 -16.43 -18.81 22.00
C VAL A 90 -15.74 -18.64 20.63
N VAL A 91 -16.16 -19.41 19.63
CA VAL A 91 -15.65 -19.28 18.25
C VAL A 91 -15.94 -17.89 17.69
N GLY A 92 -17.15 -17.38 17.91
CA GLY A 92 -17.56 -16.05 17.45
C GLY A 92 -16.78 -14.94 18.15
N LEU A 93 -16.54 -15.08 19.45
CA LEU A 93 -15.76 -14.12 20.22
C LEU A 93 -14.31 -14.06 19.73
N PHE A 94 -13.71 -15.23 19.45
CA PHE A 94 -12.39 -15.31 18.84
C PHE A 94 -12.34 -14.67 17.44
N ALA A 95 -13.33 -14.96 16.58
CA ALA A 95 -13.41 -14.39 15.24
C ALA A 95 -13.56 -12.87 15.26
N VAL A 96 -14.44 -12.33 16.12
CA VAL A 96 -14.61 -10.89 16.31
C VAL A 96 -13.31 -10.27 16.83
N ALA A 97 -12.69 -10.85 17.86
CA ALA A 97 -11.45 -10.34 18.41
C ALA A 97 -10.30 -10.31 17.40
N THR A 98 -10.25 -11.31 16.49
CA THR A 98 -9.30 -11.37 15.37
C THR A 98 -9.61 -10.34 14.29
N PHE A 99 -10.88 -10.01 14.10
CA PHE A 99 -11.33 -9.02 13.12
C PHE A 99 -11.07 -7.58 13.53
N VAL A 100 -11.12 -7.27 14.83
CA VAL A 100 -11.00 -5.89 15.35
C VAL A 100 -9.80 -5.13 14.78
N PRO A 101 -8.55 -5.66 14.78
CA PRO A 101 -7.40 -4.95 14.22
C PRO A 101 -7.57 -4.58 12.74
N PHE A 102 -8.13 -5.47 11.93
CA PHE A 102 -8.42 -5.20 10.52
C PHE A 102 -9.48 -4.12 10.37
N ALA A 103 -10.61 -4.28 11.07
CA ALA A 103 -11.72 -3.34 11.00
C ALA A 103 -11.31 -1.93 11.42
N GLN A 104 -10.47 -1.79 12.43
CA GLN A 104 -9.98 -0.49 12.90
C GLN A 104 -9.10 0.23 11.87
N GLN A 105 -8.38 -0.53 11.04
CA GLN A 105 -7.40 0.01 10.10
C GLN A 105 -7.91 0.09 8.65
N GLN A 106 -8.92 -0.70 8.30
CA GLN A 106 -9.37 -0.87 6.91
C GLN A 106 -10.82 -0.40 6.70
N LEU A 107 -11.62 -0.23 7.75
CA LEU A 107 -13.00 0.27 7.62
C LEU A 107 -13.11 1.73 8.04
N VAL A 108 -14.08 2.42 7.45
CA VAL A 108 -14.55 3.72 7.96
C VAL A 108 -15.07 3.53 9.39
N PRO A 109 -14.85 4.47 10.34
CA PRO A 109 -15.12 4.25 11.77
C PRO A 109 -16.53 3.77 12.09
N TRP A 110 -17.55 4.30 11.38
CA TRP A 110 -18.93 3.86 11.55
C TRP A 110 -19.14 2.40 11.14
N SER A 111 -18.61 1.98 9.99
CA SER A 111 -18.71 0.59 9.52
C SER A 111 -17.99 -0.38 10.45
N ALA A 112 -16.82 0.01 10.99
CA ALA A 112 -16.11 -0.77 12.01
C ALA A 112 -16.99 -0.97 13.27
N VAL A 113 -17.53 0.13 13.83
CA VAL A 113 -18.38 0.09 15.02
C VAL A 113 -19.65 -0.72 14.78
N PHE A 114 -20.31 -0.52 13.63
CA PHE A 114 -21.51 -1.26 13.26
C PHE A 114 -21.25 -2.75 13.17
N LEU A 115 -20.24 -3.18 12.42
CA LEU A 115 -19.96 -4.59 12.16
C LEU A 115 -19.47 -5.32 13.42
N ILE A 116 -18.52 -4.72 14.15
CA ILE A 116 -18.03 -5.28 15.42
C ILE A 116 -19.17 -5.34 16.44
N GLY A 117 -19.93 -4.24 16.61
CA GLY A 117 -20.96 -4.13 17.64
C GLY A 117 -22.11 -5.10 17.43
N THR A 118 -22.65 -5.17 16.21
CA THR A 118 -23.81 -6.02 15.91
C THR A 118 -23.50 -7.51 16.05
N ILE A 119 -22.32 -7.95 15.59
CA ILE A 119 -21.88 -9.34 15.74
C ILE A 119 -21.56 -9.65 17.21
N SER A 120 -20.90 -8.74 17.93
CA SER A 120 -20.58 -8.92 19.36
C SER A 120 -21.82 -9.13 20.21
N VAL A 121 -22.91 -8.38 19.97
CA VAL A 121 -24.17 -8.55 20.71
C VAL A 121 -24.76 -9.94 20.53
N ALA A 122 -24.76 -10.46 19.30
CA ALA A 122 -25.23 -11.82 19.00
C ALA A 122 -24.36 -12.89 19.69
N VAL A 123 -23.04 -12.74 19.59
CA VAL A 123 -22.05 -13.65 20.21
C VAL A 123 -22.21 -13.68 21.74
N LEU A 124 -22.35 -12.52 22.38
CA LEU A 124 -22.57 -12.42 23.82
C LEU A 124 -23.91 -13.03 24.24
N ALA A 125 -24.95 -12.91 23.40
CA ALA A 125 -26.22 -13.59 23.64
C ALA A 125 -26.04 -15.12 23.62
N TRP A 126 -25.26 -15.68 22.68
CA TRP A 126 -25.00 -17.13 22.61
C TRP A 126 -24.20 -17.64 23.82
N LEU A 127 -23.18 -16.89 24.25
CA LEU A 127 -22.41 -17.20 25.46
C LEU A 127 -23.30 -17.20 26.71
N SER A 128 -24.16 -16.19 26.84
CA SER A 128 -25.11 -16.07 27.95
C SER A 128 -26.12 -17.23 27.95
N ILE A 129 -26.71 -17.55 26.80
CA ILE A 129 -27.64 -18.67 26.66
C ILE A 129 -26.94 -19.99 27.03
N GLY A 130 -25.79 -20.27 26.43
CA GLY A 130 -25.04 -21.51 26.66
C GLY A 130 -24.56 -21.68 28.11
N LEU A 131 -24.15 -20.59 28.77
CA LEU A 131 -23.83 -20.59 30.19
C LEU A 131 -25.04 -20.97 31.06
N THR A 132 -26.20 -20.42 30.73
CA THR A 132 -27.42 -20.69 31.51
C THR A 132 -28.07 -22.04 31.22
N GLU A 133 -27.80 -22.66 30.06
CA GLU A 133 -28.25 -24.02 29.74
C GLU A 133 -27.42 -25.08 30.47
N ARG A 134 -26.08 -24.94 30.46
CA ARG A 134 -25.19 -25.84 31.21
C ARG A 134 -25.35 -25.77 32.72
N GLY A 135 -25.69 -24.60 33.27
CA GLY A 135 -25.97 -24.47 34.71
C GLY A 135 -27.25 -25.18 35.15
N ARG A 136 -28.18 -25.47 34.22
CA ARG A 136 -29.43 -26.19 34.51
C ARG A 136 -29.28 -27.71 34.42
N GLU A 137 -28.55 -28.22 33.41
CA GLU A 137 -28.30 -29.67 33.25
C GLU A 137 -27.62 -30.29 34.48
N VAL A 138 -26.87 -29.50 35.24
CA VAL A 138 -26.09 -29.95 36.41
C VAL A 138 -26.89 -29.86 37.70
N ALA A 139 -27.81 -28.90 37.81
CA ALA A 139 -28.71 -28.80 38.95
C ALA A 139 -29.72 -29.98 38.98
N ASP A 140 -30.10 -30.51 37.81
CA ASP A 140 -30.93 -31.71 37.70
C ASP A 140 -30.13 -33.00 38.03
N ASP A 141 -28.80 -33.02 37.84
CA ASP A 141 -27.92 -34.18 38.15
C ASP A 141 -27.52 -34.29 39.64
N ASP A 142 -27.60 -33.20 40.41
CA ASP A 142 -27.19 -33.14 41.84
C ASP A 142 -28.32 -33.57 42.81
N HIS A 143 -29.46 -34.05 42.29
CA HIS A 143 -30.56 -34.62 43.08
C HIS A 143 -30.40 -36.13 43.40
N GLY A 144 -29.20 -36.67 43.23
CA GLY A 144 -28.84 -38.01 43.66
C GLY A 144 -28.43 -38.07 45.14
N ASP A 145 -29.39 -38.37 46.01
CA ASP A 145 -29.30 -39.02 47.33
C ASP A 145 -27.92 -38.97 48.04
N VAL A 146 -27.71 -37.99 48.92
CA VAL A 146 -26.65 -38.04 49.94
C VAL A 146 -27.17 -37.57 51.29
N ASP A 147 -27.44 -38.54 52.16
CA ASP A 147 -27.53 -38.39 53.60
C ASP A 147 -26.13 -38.05 54.15
N THR A 148 -25.93 -36.88 54.77
CA THR A 148 -24.89 -36.68 55.81
C THR A 148 -25.11 -35.37 56.58
N ASP A 149 -25.33 -35.52 57.88
CA ASP A 149 -24.89 -34.55 58.89
C ASP A 149 -23.35 -34.44 58.89
N ASP A 150 -22.86 -33.24 59.24
CA ASP A 150 -21.46 -32.83 59.49
C ASP A 150 -20.51 -32.69 58.28
N ILE A 151 -20.20 -31.44 57.89
CA ILE A 151 -18.83 -30.89 57.71
C ILE A 151 -18.87 -29.34 57.58
N ALA A 152 -17.90 -28.70 58.23
CA ALA A 152 -17.68 -27.26 58.47
C ALA A 152 -17.76 -26.27 57.27
N PRO A 153 -18.07 -24.98 57.52
CA PRO A 153 -18.34 -23.98 56.49
C PRO A 153 -17.05 -23.31 56.00
N MET A 154 -16.16 -24.02 55.30
CA MET A 154 -14.99 -23.36 54.69
C MET A 154 -14.27 -24.21 53.63
N LYS A 155 -14.96 -24.68 52.56
CA LYS A 155 -14.32 -25.17 51.31
C LYS A 155 -15.32 -25.56 50.21
N ALA A 156 -16.17 -24.64 49.75
CA ALA A 156 -16.97 -24.91 48.55
C ALA A 156 -17.15 -23.63 47.74
N MET A 157 -16.18 -23.33 46.88
CA MET A 157 -16.50 -22.56 45.68
C MET A 157 -17.40 -23.50 44.86
N THR A 158 -18.71 -23.23 44.82
CA THR A 158 -19.70 -24.08 44.14
C THR A 158 -19.23 -24.40 42.72
N LEU A 159 -19.48 -25.63 42.24
CA LEU A 159 -19.02 -26.13 40.93
C LEU A 159 -19.41 -25.16 39.79
N ASP A 160 -20.57 -24.52 39.92
CA ASP A 160 -21.07 -23.45 39.06
C ASP A 160 -20.17 -22.21 39.02
N ARG A 161 -19.65 -21.77 40.16
CA ARG A 161 -18.73 -20.63 40.23
C ARG A 161 -17.40 -20.95 39.56
N ARG A 162 -16.89 -22.18 39.70
CA ARG A 162 -15.69 -22.64 38.97
C ARG A 162 -15.92 -22.66 37.46
N ARG A 163 -17.04 -23.18 36.99
CA ARG A 163 -17.37 -23.29 35.56
C ARG A 163 -17.69 -21.94 34.91
N PHE A 164 -18.38 -21.06 35.63
CA PHE A 164 -18.55 -19.67 35.24
C PHE A 164 -17.18 -19.00 35.09
N LEU A 165 -16.30 -19.15 36.08
CA LEU A 165 -14.93 -18.64 36.01
C LEU A 165 -14.13 -19.26 34.86
N PHE A 166 -14.23 -20.56 34.58
CA PHE A 166 -13.59 -21.20 33.44
C PHE A 166 -14.11 -20.69 32.10
N THR A 167 -15.41 -20.41 32.00
CA THR A 167 -16.01 -19.88 30.77
C THR A 167 -15.64 -18.42 30.55
N VAL A 168 -15.68 -17.60 31.60
CA VAL A 168 -15.21 -16.22 31.57
C VAL A 168 -13.72 -16.17 31.24
N ALA A 169 -12.91 -17.04 31.86
CA ALA A 169 -11.48 -17.17 31.55
C ALA A 169 -11.25 -17.65 30.12
N GLY A 170 -12.04 -18.62 29.62
CA GLY A 170 -11.98 -19.09 28.24
C GLY A 170 -12.38 -18.01 27.23
N GLY A 171 -13.40 -17.22 27.53
CA GLY A 171 -13.80 -16.06 26.73
C GLY A 171 -12.74 -14.96 26.73
N ALA A 172 -12.18 -14.62 27.89
CA ALA A 172 -11.08 -13.67 28.00
C ALA A 172 -9.83 -14.15 27.23
N ALA A 173 -9.48 -15.44 27.35
CA ALA A 173 -8.38 -16.04 26.59
C ALA A 173 -8.64 -16.00 25.08
N ALA A 174 -9.89 -16.26 24.64
CA ALA A 174 -10.27 -16.16 23.23
C ALA A 174 -10.15 -14.73 22.69
N VAL A 175 -10.52 -13.71 23.48
CA VAL A 175 -10.32 -12.30 23.09
C VAL A 175 -8.84 -11.97 22.98
N VAL A 176 -8.04 -12.28 24.00
CA VAL A 176 -6.60 -11.99 24.00
C VAL A 176 -5.90 -12.71 22.85
N ALA A 177 -6.16 -14.00 22.66
CA ALA A 177 -5.56 -14.79 21.59
C ALA A 177 -6.02 -14.32 20.20
N GLY A 178 -7.32 -14.02 20.05
CA GLY A 178 -7.89 -13.52 18.79
C GLY A 178 -7.31 -12.17 18.41
N THR A 179 -7.31 -11.20 19.33
CA THR A 179 -6.72 -9.87 19.08
C THR A 179 -5.22 -9.94 18.81
N ALA A 180 -4.47 -10.77 19.55
CA ALA A 180 -3.04 -10.97 19.29
C ALA A 180 -2.79 -11.58 17.91
N LEU A 181 -3.57 -12.60 17.51
CA LEU A 181 -3.49 -13.20 16.19
C LEU A 181 -3.87 -12.20 15.10
N GLY A 182 -4.99 -11.48 15.27
CA GLY A 182 -5.47 -10.50 14.31
C GLY A 182 -4.44 -9.40 14.07
N ARG A 183 -3.84 -8.89 15.15
CA ARG A 183 -2.78 -7.89 15.05
C ARG A 183 -1.53 -8.46 14.38
N TYR A 184 -1.08 -9.65 14.78
CA TYR A 184 0.07 -10.31 14.17
C TYR A 184 -0.11 -10.53 12.66
N VAL A 185 -1.28 -11.01 12.23
CA VAL A 185 -1.57 -11.25 10.81
C VAL A 185 -1.72 -9.93 10.05
N TYR A 186 -2.37 -8.93 10.63
CA TYR A 186 -2.46 -7.60 10.02
C TYR A 186 -1.06 -7.00 9.82
N ASP A 187 -0.25 -6.98 10.89
CA ASP A 187 1.09 -6.40 10.87
C ASP A 187 2.01 -7.14 9.88
N LEU A 188 1.84 -8.46 9.72
CA LEU A 188 2.60 -9.26 8.75
C LEU A 188 2.30 -8.90 7.28
N ILE A 189 1.08 -8.44 6.97
CA ILE A 189 0.63 -8.25 5.57
C ILE A 189 0.56 -6.76 5.19
N TRP A 190 0.05 -5.91 6.09
CA TRP A 190 -0.15 -4.46 5.88
C TRP A 190 0.59 -3.58 6.89
N GLY A 191 1.21 -4.18 7.91
CA GLY A 191 1.94 -3.43 8.91
C GLY A 191 3.24 -2.82 8.40
N PRO A 192 3.77 -1.85 9.14
CA PRO A 192 5.08 -1.28 8.84
C PRO A 192 6.19 -2.32 9.07
N THR A 193 7.19 -2.30 8.20
CA THR A 193 8.37 -3.18 8.27
C THR A 193 9.55 -2.57 9.04
N HIS A 194 9.44 -1.30 9.40
CA HIS A 194 10.36 -0.51 10.21
C HIS A 194 9.56 0.54 11.01
N PRO A 195 10.17 1.30 11.94
CA PRO A 195 9.43 2.33 12.67
C PRO A 195 8.76 3.35 11.76
N GLU A 196 7.58 3.82 12.18
CA GLU A 196 6.94 5.00 11.60
C GLU A 196 7.71 6.27 12.03
N SER A 197 7.60 7.33 11.25
CA SER A 197 8.14 8.65 11.52
C SER A 197 7.48 9.28 12.76
N ASP A 198 8.28 10.04 13.51
CA ASP A 198 7.81 10.86 14.62
C ASP A 198 7.31 12.26 14.17
N LEU A 199 7.32 12.56 12.87
CA LEU A 199 6.81 13.83 12.35
C LEU A 199 5.31 13.98 12.66
N ALA A 200 4.99 15.10 13.30
CA ALA A 200 3.61 15.43 13.64
C ALA A 200 2.81 15.82 12.39
N GLU A 201 1.52 15.50 12.42
CA GLU A 201 0.56 16.04 11.46
C GLU A 201 0.53 17.56 11.55
N LEU A 202 0.56 18.22 10.40
CA LEU A 202 0.45 19.67 10.31
C LEU A 202 -0.97 20.11 10.69
N PRO A 203 -1.15 21.28 11.31
CA PRO A 203 -2.48 21.80 11.63
C PRO A 203 -3.32 22.02 10.35
N ASP A 204 -4.63 22.12 10.51
CA ASP A 204 -5.55 22.49 9.43
C ASP A 204 -5.11 23.82 8.79
N SER A 205 -5.19 23.90 7.46
CA SER A 205 -4.94 25.11 6.68
C SER A 205 -5.79 25.10 5.41
N PRO A 206 -5.71 26.14 4.55
CA PRO A 206 -6.47 26.18 3.29
C PRO A 206 -6.16 25.07 2.29
N LEU A 207 -5.00 24.41 2.40
CA LEU A 207 -4.61 23.28 1.56
C LEU A 207 -4.71 21.95 2.31
N ASP A 208 -5.00 20.87 1.57
CA ASP A 208 -4.79 19.50 2.03
C ASP A 208 -3.31 19.12 1.89
N TRP A 209 -2.75 19.33 0.70
CA TRP A 209 -1.37 18.99 0.34
C TRP A 209 -0.84 19.89 -0.80
N ALA A 210 0.48 19.94 -0.93
CA ALA A 210 1.19 20.55 -2.05
C ALA A 210 2.50 19.79 -2.30
N TRP A 211 2.94 19.71 -3.55
CA TRP A 211 4.22 19.07 -3.93
C TRP A 211 4.72 19.57 -5.28
N CYS A 212 6.01 19.40 -5.53
CA CYS A 212 6.69 19.91 -6.73
C CYS A 212 7.39 18.81 -7.53
N GLY A 213 7.45 18.99 -8.84
CA GLY A 213 8.10 18.08 -9.78
C GLY A 213 8.29 18.78 -11.13
N ALA A 214 8.48 18.00 -12.20
CA ALA A 214 8.78 18.52 -13.53
C ALA A 214 9.91 19.58 -13.52
N MET A 215 10.89 19.40 -12.63
CA MET A 215 11.95 20.36 -12.39
C MET A 215 12.87 20.47 -13.60
N THR A 216 13.30 21.68 -13.93
CA THR A 216 14.32 21.93 -14.95
C THR A 216 15.40 22.87 -14.39
N THR A 217 16.30 23.31 -15.25
CA THR A 217 17.29 24.35 -14.91
C THR A 217 16.64 25.69 -14.57
N THR A 218 15.44 25.98 -15.08
CA THR A 218 14.84 27.33 -14.99
C THR A 218 13.34 27.31 -14.72
N SER A 219 12.75 26.15 -14.47
CA SER A 219 11.30 26.00 -14.27
C SER A 219 10.96 24.80 -13.40
N CYS A 220 9.73 24.77 -12.89
CA CYS A 220 9.16 23.62 -12.22
C CYS A 220 7.62 23.64 -12.31
N THR A 221 7.00 22.53 -11.95
CA THR A 221 5.56 22.45 -11.72
C THR A 221 5.29 22.21 -10.24
N VAL A 222 4.41 23.00 -9.64
CA VAL A 222 3.85 22.76 -8.31
C VAL A 222 2.39 22.38 -8.48
N ARG A 223 1.95 21.33 -7.78
CA ARG A 223 0.53 20.99 -7.65
C ARG A 223 0.10 21.09 -6.20
N ALA A 224 -1.08 21.64 -5.99
CA ALA A 224 -1.64 21.79 -4.66
C ALA A 224 -3.15 21.60 -4.70
N ARG A 225 -3.70 21.06 -3.61
CA ARG A 225 -5.14 20.84 -3.48
C ARG A 225 -5.70 21.65 -2.30
N PRO A 226 -6.55 22.65 -2.56
CA PRO A 226 -7.31 23.30 -1.51
C PRO A 226 -8.35 22.38 -0.85
N THR A 227 -8.51 22.52 0.46
CA THR A 227 -9.43 21.70 1.28
C THR A 227 -10.89 21.93 0.92
N GLN A 228 -11.21 23.11 0.38
CA GLN A 228 -12.56 23.52 -0.03
C GLN A 228 -12.55 23.98 -1.50
N PRO A 229 -13.71 23.98 -2.18
CA PRO A 229 -13.84 24.67 -3.46
C PRO A 229 -13.39 26.13 -3.33
N PHE A 230 -12.61 26.62 -4.29
CA PHE A 230 -11.98 27.93 -4.26
C PHE A 230 -12.31 28.73 -5.53
N THR A 231 -12.14 30.05 -5.49
CA THR A 231 -12.33 30.92 -6.67
C THR A 231 -10.99 31.28 -7.31
N ASN A 232 -9.99 31.58 -6.51
CA ASN A 232 -8.64 31.91 -6.97
C ASN A 232 -7.58 31.16 -6.16
N ALA A 233 -6.49 30.78 -6.83
CA ALA A 233 -5.30 30.28 -6.18
C ALA A 233 -4.04 30.81 -6.89
N GLU A 234 -3.03 31.19 -6.12
CA GLU A 234 -1.77 31.75 -6.63
C GLU A 234 -0.60 31.11 -5.90
N LEU A 235 0.44 30.72 -6.63
CA LEU A 235 1.70 30.26 -6.05
C LEU A 235 2.65 31.44 -5.89
N VAL A 236 3.06 31.72 -4.66
CA VAL A 236 4.12 32.68 -4.35
C VAL A 236 5.44 31.93 -4.28
N VAL A 237 6.44 32.38 -5.04
CA VAL A 237 7.80 31.83 -5.05
C VAL A 237 8.79 32.90 -4.63
N ALA A 238 9.70 32.56 -3.72
CA ALA A 238 10.70 33.48 -3.15
C ALA A 238 12.08 32.82 -3.02
N ARG A 239 13.13 33.63 -2.89
CA ARG A 239 14.50 33.14 -2.65
C ARG A 239 14.77 32.75 -1.19
N ASN A 240 13.84 33.03 -0.28
CA ASN A 240 14.02 32.81 1.14
C ASN A 240 12.75 32.29 1.85
N ALA A 241 12.96 31.57 2.95
CA ALA A 241 11.92 30.77 3.61
C ALA A 241 10.79 31.59 4.26
N ASP A 242 11.02 32.87 4.61
CA ASP A 242 9.99 33.75 5.14
C ASP A 242 9.17 34.45 4.04
N LEU A 243 9.45 34.12 2.77
CA LEU A 243 8.80 34.64 1.57
C LEU A 243 8.85 36.17 1.44
N THR A 244 9.92 36.80 1.93
CA THR A 244 10.11 38.26 1.82
C THR A 244 10.85 38.72 0.56
N ASP A 245 11.66 37.86 -0.06
CA ASP A 245 12.32 38.09 -1.36
C ASP A 245 11.58 37.35 -2.48
N VAL A 246 10.36 37.81 -2.79
CA VAL A 246 9.48 37.21 -3.81
C VAL A 246 10.07 37.40 -5.21
N VAL A 247 10.25 36.30 -5.94
CA VAL A 247 10.67 36.30 -7.34
C VAL A 247 9.50 36.29 -8.31
N GLY A 248 8.36 35.75 -7.88
CA GLY A 248 7.15 35.75 -8.69
C GLY A 248 5.93 35.26 -7.93
N THR A 249 4.77 35.65 -8.47
CA THR A 249 3.46 35.11 -8.11
C THR A 249 2.85 34.55 -9.39
N PHE A 250 2.44 33.30 -9.35
CA PHE A 250 2.00 32.53 -10.52
C PHE A 250 0.54 32.11 -10.33
N GLU A 251 -0.32 32.47 -11.28
CA GLU A 251 -1.69 31.93 -11.34
C GLU A 251 -1.63 30.44 -11.71
N TYR A 252 -2.66 29.67 -11.32
CA TYR A 252 -2.76 28.29 -11.76
C TYR A 252 -2.98 28.23 -13.28
N ALA A 253 -2.28 27.32 -13.95
CA ALA A 253 -2.42 27.03 -15.37
C ALA A 253 -3.65 26.16 -15.66
N ASP A 254 -4.00 25.27 -14.73
CA ASP A 254 -5.12 24.34 -14.87
C ASP A 254 -5.68 23.93 -13.49
N VAL A 255 -6.92 23.43 -13.47
CA VAL A 255 -7.56 22.86 -12.27
C VAL A 255 -8.32 21.59 -12.63
N TYR A 256 -8.03 20.52 -11.90
CA TYR A 256 -8.70 19.23 -12.01
C TYR A 256 -9.26 18.80 -10.67
N ASP A 257 -10.57 18.53 -10.58
CA ASP A 257 -11.28 18.43 -9.30
C ASP A 257 -11.06 19.71 -8.46
N ARG A 258 -10.11 19.67 -7.52
CA ARG A 258 -9.62 20.81 -6.73
C ARG A 258 -8.11 20.96 -6.79
N VAL A 259 -7.41 20.16 -7.60
CA VAL A 259 -5.96 20.25 -7.74
C VAL A 259 -5.62 21.38 -8.70
N ALA A 260 -4.97 22.42 -8.20
CA ALA A 260 -4.43 23.51 -8.99
C ALA A 260 -3.00 23.17 -9.46
N GLU A 261 -2.75 23.31 -10.76
CA GLU A 261 -1.41 23.21 -11.35
C GLU A 261 -0.80 24.59 -11.53
N PHE A 262 0.40 24.80 -11.01
CA PHE A 262 1.18 26.03 -11.17
C PHE A 262 2.44 25.74 -11.97
N ARG A 263 2.61 26.42 -13.10
CA ARG A 263 3.83 26.36 -13.92
C ARG A 263 4.69 27.57 -13.62
N VAL A 264 5.89 27.30 -13.12
CA VAL A 264 6.85 28.32 -12.69
C VAL A 264 7.98 28.35 -13.69
N ASP A 265 8.20 29.50 -14.33
CA ASP A 265 9.27 29.70 -15.30
C ASP A 265 10.14 30.92 -14.91
N GLY A 266 11.30 31.05 -15.54
CA GLY A 266 12.18 32.21 -15.37
C GLY A 266 13.01 32.18 -14.10
N LEU A 267 13.26 30.98 -13.56
CA LEU A 267 14.11 30.75 -12.40
C LEU A 267 15.59 30.69 -12.80
N GLU A 268 16.48 30.92 -11.83
CA GLU A 268 17.93 30.78 -12.00
C GLU A 268 18.35 29.32 -11.80
N PRO A 269 19.32 28.78 -12.58
CA PRO A 269 19.86 27.43 -12.36
C PRO A 269 20.49 27.23 -10.97
N ALA A 270 20.52 25.98 -10.51
CA ALA A 270 21.15 25.55 -9.26
C ALA A 270 20.74 26.35 -8.01
N THR A 271 19.55 26.95 -8.00
CA THR A 271 19.15 27.96 -7.01
C THR A 271 18.03 27.43 -6.11
N PRO A 272 18.15 27.56 -4.77
CA PRO A 272 17.08 27.20 -3.85
C PRO A 272 15.97 28.25 -3.86
N TYR A 273 14.73 27.78 -3.89
CA TYR A 273 13.53 28.58 -3.80
C TYR A 273 12.58 28.01 -2.75
N PHE A 274 11.72 28.88 -2.24
CA PHE A 274 10.66 28.56 -1.30
C PHE A 274 9.32 28.98 -1.89
N TYR A 275 8.28 28.21 -1.59
CA TYR A 275 6.95 28.47 -2.14
C TYR A 275 5.85 28.30 -1.11
N ALA A 276 4.75 29.03 -1.31
CA ALA A 276 3.48 28.85 -0.62
C ALA A 276 2.33 29.18 -1.56
N VAL A 277 1.15 28.62 -1.31
CA VAL A 277 -0.04 28.85 -2.13
C VAL A 277 -0.97 29.79 -1.37
N ALA A 278 -1.42 30.85 -2.03
CA ALA A 278 -2.52 31.68 -1.58
C ALA A 278 -3.83 31.15 -2.17
N VAL A 279 -4.81 30.84 -1.32
CA VAL A 279 -6.16 30.40 -1.73
C VAL A 279 -7.16 31.47 -1.32
N ASP A 280 -7.90 32.02 -2.28
CA ASP A 280 -8.88 33.09 -2.06
C ASP A 280 -8.34 34.28 -1.24
N GLY A 281 -7.04 34.58 -1.42
CA GLY A 281 -6.33 35.67 -0.75
C GLY A 281 -5.69 35.31 0.60
N GLU A 282 -5.83 34.07 1.07
CA GLU A 282 -5.17 33.56 2.28
C GLU A 282 -3.91 32.76 1.92
N LEU A 283 -2.72 33.28 2.28
CA LEU A 283 -1.44 32.61 2.04
C LEU A 283 -1.21 31.48 3.06
N ASP A 284 -1.06 30.25 2.58
CA ASP A 284 -0.83 29.08 3.40
C ASP A 284 0.67 28.85 3.67
N LEU A 285 1.13 29.33 4.84
CA LEU A 285 2.49 29.08 5.33
C LEU A 285 2.63 27.73 6.04
N VAL A 286 1.52 27.05 6.37
CA VAL A 286 1.56 25.74 7.05
C VAL A 286 2.06 24.67 6.08
N ARG A 287 1.62 24.75 4.82
CA ARG A 287 2.01 23.83 3.74
C ARG A 287 3.00 24.45 2.75
N ALA A 288 3.79 25.41 3.21
CA ALA A 288 4.93 25.93 2.45
C ALA A 288 5.96 24.82 2.17
N GLY A 289 6.66 24.96 1.06
CA GLY A 289 7.69 24.04 0.60
C GLY A 289 8.91 24.76 0.04
N SER A 290 9.85 23.97 -0.46
CA SER A 290 11.06 24.43 -1.09
C SER A 290 11.48 23.47 -2.19
N PHE A 291 12.28 23.98 -3.12
CA PHE A 291 12.92 23.17 -4.16
C PHE A 291 14.22 23.83 -4.61
N ARG A 292 15.05 23.08 -5.33
CA ARG A 292 16.23 23.61 -6.01
C ARG A 292 16.11 23.34 -7.50
N THR A 293 16.29 24.35 -8.32
CA THR A 293 16.39 24.17 -9.78
C THR A 293 17.62 23.36 -10.13
N PHE A 294 17.55 22.60 -11.23
CA PHE A 294 18.68 21.80 -11.67
C PHE A 294 19.86 22.66 -12.11
N PRO A 295 21.11 22.17 -11.96
CA PRO A 295 22.27 22.80 -12.59
C PRO A 295 22.24 22.67 -14.10
N ASP A 296 22.89 23.62 -14.77
CA ASP A 296 23.22 23.56 -16.20
C ASP A 296 24.65 23.06 -16.46
N ASP A 297 25.42 22.80 -15.40
CA ASP A 297 26.80 22.31 -15.44
C ASP A 297 26.99 20.96 -14.72
N ASP A 298 28.21 20.43 -14.84
CA ASP A 298 28.64 19.20 -14.16
C ASP A 298 28.98 19.49 -12.70
N GLN A 299 28.09 19.07 -11.81
CA GLN A 299 28.31 19.11 -10.37
C GLN A 299 27.92 17.77 -9.73
N PRO A 300 28.33 17.51 -8.48
CA PRO A 300 27.89 16.33 -7.75
C PRO A 300 26.36 16.28 -7.67
N LEU A 301 25.77 15.13 -7.95
CA LEU A 301 24.32 14.89 -7.89
C LEU A 301 23.99 13.70 -7.00
N ARG A 302 22.86 13.80 -6.29
CA ARG A 302 22.24 12.69 -5.57
C ARG A 302 20.82 12.46 -6.08
N LEU A 303 20.64 11.36 -6.81
CA LEU A 303 19.34 10.94 -7.31
C LEU A 303 18.85 9.78 -6.45
N VAL A 304 17.76 9.94 -5.71
CA VAL A 304 17.18 8.87 -4.89
C VAL A 304 16.05 8.18 -5.65
N PHE A 305 16.06 6.86 -5.65
CA PHE A 305 15.07 6.02 -6.32
C PHE A 305 14.39 5.09 -5.32
N THR A 306 13.08 4.91 -5.49
CA THR A 306 12.25 4.15 -4.56
C THR A 306 11.14 3.40 -5.26
N SER A 307 10.57 2.42 -4.56
CA SER A 307 9.37 1.70 -4.96
C SER A 307 8.74 1.01 -3.74
N CYS A 308 7.47 0.64 -3.85
CA CYS A 308 6.75 -0.20 -2.90
C CYS A 308 6.57 0.43 -1.52
N ALA A 309 5.76 1.50 -1.48
CA ALA A 309 5.25 2.12 -0.27
C ALA A 309 3.83 1.63 0.05
N ARG A 310 3.55 1.26 1.30
CA ARG A 310 2.20 0.98 1.78
C ARG A 310 1.30 2.19 1.54
N THR A 311 0.02 1.89 1.32
CA THR A 311 -1.00 2.94 1.26
C THR A 311 -1.05 3.74 2.55
N GLY A 312 -0.87 5.05 2.43
CA GLY A 312 -0.82 5.94 3.57
C GLY A 312 0.38 5.71 4.50
N SER A 313 1.52 5.27 3.96
CA SER A 313 2.74 5.09 4.75
C SER A 313 3.15 6.37 5.50
N ASN A 314 3.59 6.23 6.75
CA ASN A 314 4.27 7.28 7.49
C ASN A 314 5.68 6.82 7.88
N GLY A 315 6.29 5.93 7.11
CA GLY A 315 7.52 5.25 7.49
C GLY A 315 8.71 6.19 7.73
N GLN A 316 9.56 5.87 8.71
CA GLN A 316 10.80 6.64 8.97
C GLN A 316 11.79 6.65 7.79
N VAL A 317 11.65 5.73 6.82
CA VAL A 317 12.42 5.73 5.57
C VAL A 317 12.31 7.06 4.80
N PHE A 318 11.15 7.73 4.84
CA PHE A 318 10.97 9.04 4.19
C PHE A 318 11.76 10.15 4.90
N ASP A 319 11.95 10.05 6.23
CA ASP A 319 12.83 10.96 6.96
C ASP A 319 14.28 10.76 6.55
N ALA A 320 14.73 9.51 6.49
CA ALA A 320 16.08 9.19 6.05
C ALA A 320 16.37 9.72 4.64
N ILE A 321 15.43 9.54 3.71
CA ILE A 321 15.54 10.08 2.34
C ILE A 321 15.60 11.61 2.36
N ARG A 322 14.71 12.27 3.12
CA ARG A 322 14.70 13.73 3.21
C ARG A 322 16.00 14.29 3.81
N GLU A 323 16.59 13.59 4.76
CA GLU A 323 17.86 13.97 5.42
C GLU A 323 19.09 13.85 4.50
N LEU A 324 18.99 13.08 3.40
CA LEU A 324 20.03 13.04 2.36
C LEU A 324 20.09 14.30 1.48
N ASP A 325 19.05 15.14 1.53
CA ASP A 325 18.89 16.33 0.69
C ASP A 325 19.10 16.01 -0.81
N PRO A 326 18.30 15.09 -1.38
CA PRO A 326 18.48 14.66 -2.77
C PRO A 326 18.11 15.76 -3.76
N ASP A 327 18.82 15.83 -4.90
CA ASP A 327 18.50 16.75 -5.99
C ASP A 327 17.15 16.38 -6.65
N VAL A 328 16.82 15.08 -6.68
CA VAL A 328 15.52 14.58 -7.13
C VAL A 328 15.18 13.27 -6.41
N TYR A 329 13.89 13.09 -6.11
CA TYR A 329 13.30 11.84 -5.65
C TYR A 329 12.52 11.20 -6.80
N VAL A 330 12.86 9.96 -7.17
CA VAL A 330 12.20 9.22 -8.24
C VAL A 330 11.46 8.02 -7.68
N CYS A 331 10.13 8.00 -7.83
CA CYS A 331 9.29 6.86 -7.49
C CYS A 331 9.06 5.99 -8.73
N LEU A 332 9.48 4.73 -8.66
CA LEU A 332 9.38 3.72 -9.71
C LEU A 332 8.14 2.85 -9.58
N GLY A 333 7.09 3.40 -8.97
CA GLY A 333 5.82 2.71 -8.80
C GLY A 333 5.67 2.00 -7.48
N ASP A 334 4.48 1.45 -7.30
CA ASP A 334 3.89 1.11 -6.01
C ASP A 334 4.04 2.28 -5.03
N PHE A 335 3.67 3.48 -5.49
CA PHE A 335 3.52 4.67 -4.65
C PHE A 335 2.49 4.43 -3.53
N HIS A 336 1.54 3.53 -3.76
CA HIS A 336 0.61 2.96 -2.79
C HIS A 336 0.18 1.53 -3.17
N TYR A 337 -0.40 0.79 -2.21
CA TYR A 337 -1.04 -0.54 -2.44
C TYR A 337 -2.56 -0.45 -2.38
N GLY A 338 -3.11 0.61 -2.97
CA GLY A 338 -4.52 0.90 -2.89
C GLY A 338 -5.39 -0.05 -3.71
N ASP A 339 -4.87 -0.49 -4.86
CA ASP A 339 -5.48 -1.30 -5.91
C ASP A 339 -6.89 -0.84 -6.29
N VAL A 340 -7.06 -0.32 -7.50
CA VAL A 340 -8.38 0.07 -7.99
C VAL A 340 -8.90 -0.98 -8.97
N PHE A 341 -9.98 -1.67 -8.61
CA PHE A 341 -10.55 -2.81 -9.36
C PHE A 341 -11.64 -2.42 -10.37
N VAL A 342 -12.04 -1.15 -10.40
CA VAL A 342 -13.12 -0.61 -11.25
C VAL A 342 -12.68 0.66 -11.97
N ASP A 343 -13.37 1.02 -13.05
CA ASP A 343 -13.11 2.27 -13.77
C ASP A 343 -13.82 3.44 -13.07
N ASP A 344 -13.22 3.90 -11.96
CA ASP A 344 -13.66 5.07 -11.22
C ASP A 344 -12.46 5.96 -10.87
N VAL A 345 -12.44 7.18 -11.41
CA VAL A 345 -11.36 8.14 -11.16
C VAL A 345 -11.32 8.60 -9.70
N ASP A 346 -12.46 8.64 -9.02
CA ASP A 346 -12.52 9.11 -7.64
C ASP A 346 -11.85 8.12 -6.67
N ASP A 347 -11.78 6.83 -7.01
CA ASP A 347 -11.03 5.84 -6.25
C ASP A 347 -9.52 6.13 -6.31
N TYR A 348 -8.97 6.42 -7.50
CA TYR A 348 -7.56 6.81 -7.64
C TYR A 348 -7.26 8.12 -6.90
N ARG A 349 -8.13 9.13 -7.05
CA ARG A 349 -7.99 10.44 -6.38
C ARG A 349 -7.91 10.29 -4.85
N GLN A 350 -8.77 9.46 -4.28
CA GLN A 350 -8.78 9.21 -2.83
C GLN A 350 -7.48 8.57 -2.33
N VAL A 351 -6.88 7.64 -3.09
CA VAL A 351 -5.62 7.02 -2.66
C VAL A 351 -4.45 7.99 -2.79
N PHE A 352 -4.41 8.83 -3.85
CA PHE A 352 -3.43 9.92 -3.93
C PHE A 352 -3.57 10.88 -2.74
N ASP A 353 -4.78 11.33 -2.40
CA ASP A 353 -5.02 12.19 -1.25
C ASP A 353 -4.49 11.58 0.05
N VAL A 354 -4.73 10.28 0.27
CA VAL A 354 -4.20 9.57 1.44
C VAL A 354 -2.68 9.54 1.44
N GLN A 355 -2.03 9.33 0.31
CA GLN A 355 -0.58 9.27 0.23
C GLN A 355 0.08 10.65 0.45
N LEU A 356 -0.48 11.69 -0.18
CA LEU A 356 0.06 13.05 -0.19
C LEU A 356 -0.15 13.82 1.13
N THR A 357 -0.98 13.30 2.03
CA THR A 357 -1.27 13.92 3.33
C THR A 357 -0.50 13.31 4.50
N ARG A 358 0.21 12.19 4.32
CA ARG A 358 0.94 11.57 5.44
C ARG A 358 2.14 12.41 5.87
N PRO A 359 2.36 12.65 7.18
CA PRO A 359 3.37 13.59 7.66
C PRO A 359 4.75 13.38 7.06
N ALA A 360 5.28 12.16 7.08
CA ALA A 360 6.62 11.84 6.58
C ALA A 360 6.74 12.07 5.07
N GLN A 361 5.77 11.60 4.31
CA GLN A 361 5.74 11.73 2.84
C GLN A 361 5.51 13.17 2.40
N ALA A 362 4.50 13.83 2.97
CA ALA A 362 4.18 15.21 2.67
C ALA A 362 5.36 16.14 2.99
N ALA A 363 6.14 15.86 4.05
CA ALA A 363 7.36 16.60 4.34
C ALA A 363 8.41 16.44 3.23
N LEU A 364 8.65 15.22 2.74
CA LEU A 364 9.57 14.96 1.62
C LEU A 364 9.07 15.65 0.32
N TYR A 365 7.81 15.47 -0.04
CA TYR A 365 7.25 15.98 -1.30
C TYR A 365 7.16 17.52 -1.37
N ARG A 366 7.13 18.19 -0.21
CA ARG A 366 7.22 19.65 -0.13
C ARG A 366 8.65 20.18 -0.21
N SER A 367 9.68 19.37 0.03
CA SER A 367 11.08 19.81 0.06
C SER A 367 11.92 19.31 -1.11
N THR A 368 11.44 18.32 -1.86
CA THR A 368 12.22 17.61 -2.87
C THR A 368 11.40 17.41 -4.14
N PRO A 369 11.92 17.77 -5.33
CA PRO A 369 11.25 17.52 -6.60
C PRO A 369 11.04 16.03 -6.88
N ILE A 370 9.84 15.66 -7.34
CA ILE A 370 9.52 14.28 -7.72
C ILE A 370 9.61 14.02 -9.23
N GLY A 371 10.18 12.87 -9.60
CA GLY A 371 9.87 12.13 -10.83
C GLY A 371 9.07 10.87 -10.47
N TYR A 372 8.01 10.56 -11.21
CA TYR A 372 7.14 9.42 -10.86
C TYR A 372 6.71 8.66 -12.10
N VAL A 373 6.69 7.34 -12.02
CA VAL A 373 5.98 6.43 -12.91
C VAL A 373 5.28 5.40 -12.03
N TRP A 374 4.08 4.95 -12.40
CA TRP A 374 3.39 3.89 -11.65
C TRP A 374 4.07 2.53 -11.85
N ASP A 375 3.73 1.61 -10.94
CA ASP A 375 3.75 0.18 -11.23
C ASP A 375 2.31 -0.37 -11.10
N ASP A 376 2.12 -1.67 -10.93
CA ASP A 376 0.79 -2.28 -10.98
C ASP A 376 -0.14 -1.76 -9.88
N HIS A 377 0.33 -1.60 -8.63
CA HIS A 377 -0.55 -1.25 -7.51
C HIS A 377 -1.03 0.21 -7.48
N ASP A 378 -0.39 1.09 -8.26
CA ASP A 378 -0.91 2.45 -8.52
C ASP A 378 -1.77 2.52 -9.79
N TYR A 379 -1.52 1.61 -10.72
CA TYR A 379 -2.19 1.57 -12.01
C TYR A 379 -3.50 0.76 -12.00
N GLY A 380 -3.61 -0.23 -11.11
CA GLY A 380 -4.76 -1.13 -11.02
C GLY A 380 -4.54 -2.29 -10.04
N PRO A 381 -5.16 -3.46 -10.28
CA PRO A 381 -4.88 -4.68 -9.51
C PRO A 381 -3.45 -5.21 -9.71
N ASN A 382 -2.99 -6.06 -8.79
CA ASN A 382 -1.73 -6.82 -8.93
C ASN A 382 -1.56 -7.45 -10.34
N ASP A 383 -0.35 -7.37 -10.89
CA ASP A 383 0.09 -7.79 -12.23
C ASP A 383 -0.67 -7.11 -13.39
N SER A 384 -1.18 -5.89 -13.18
CA SER A 384 -1.94 -5.18 -14.21
C SER A 384 -1.16 -4.92 -15.50
N ASN A 385 -1.92 -4.86 -16.60
CA ASN A 385 -1.48 -4.60 -17.96
C ASN A 385 -2.54 -3.72 -18.66
N ARG A 386 -2.45 -3.49 -19.97
CA ARG A 386 -3.38 -2.59 -20.69
C ARG A 386 -4.87 -2.93 -20.55
N ASP A 387 -5.21 -4.16 -20.18
CA ASP A 387 -6.59 -4.64 -19.99
C ASP A 387 -7.13 -4.31 -18.59
N ALA A 388 -6.36 -3.62 -17.74
CA ALA A 388 -6.78 -3.19 -16.41
C ALA A 388 -8.11 -2.40 -16.48
N PRO A 389 -9.13 -2.77 -15.68
CA PRO A 389 -10.44 -2.12 -15.74
C PRO A 389 -10.38 -0.60 -15.60
N GLY A 390 -9.55 -0.10 -14.68
CA GLY A 390 -9.41 1.31 -14.39
C GLY A 390 -8.37 2.05 -15.23
N ARG A 391 -7.89 1.49 -16.35
CA ARG A 391 -6.85 2.12 -17.18
C ARG A 391 -7.16 3.59 -17.51
N ALA A 392 -8.37 3.88 -17.96
CA ALA A 392 -8.75 5.24 -18.34
C ALA A 392 -8.72 6.20 -17.13
N SER A 393 -9.31 5.77 -16.01
CA SER A 393 -9.29 6.51 -14.75
C SER A 393 -7.88 6.73 -14.18
N ALA A 394 -7.00 5.73 -14.24
CA ALA A 394 -5.60 5.85 -13.84
C ALA A 394 -4.85 6.90 -14.68
N MET A 395 -5.07 6.91 -16.01
CA MET A 395 -4.46 7.89 -16.92
C MET A 395 -4.85 9.32 -16.55
N VAL A 396 -6.13 9.51 -16.21
CA VAL A 396 -6.66 10.81 -15.78
C VAL A 396 -6.07 11.20 -14.44
N ALA A 397 -6.22 10.38 -13.39
CA ALA A 397 -5.79 10.70 -12.04
C ALA A 397 -4.29 11.06 -11.97
N TYR A 398 -3.42 10.32 -12.68
CA TYR A 398 -2.00 10.67 -12.76
C TYR A 398 -1.78 12.07 -13.33
N ARG A 399 -2.44 12.38 -14.46
CA ARG A 399 -2.35 13.70 -15.11
C ARG A 399 -2.99 14.82 -14.30
N GLU A 400 -3.86 14.51 -13.34
CA GLU A 400 -4.48 15.47 -12.43
C GLU A 400 -3.64 15.71 -11.14
N TYR A 401 -2.96 14.68 -10.63
CA TYR A 401 -2.25 14.77 -9.33
C TYR A 401 -0.74 14.97 -9.43
N VAL A 402 -0.09 14.43 -10.46
CA VAL A 402 1.38 14.33 -10.55
C VAL A 402 1.99 15.51 -11.31
N PRO A 403 2.95 16.27 -10.74
CA PRO A 403 3.72 17.28 -11.47
C PRO A 403 4.71 16.60 -12.44
N HIS A 404 4.22 16.17 -13.60
CA HIS A 404 4.96 15.41 -14.60
C HIS A 404 5.58 16.31 -15.68
N TYR A 405 6.62 15.81 -16.36
CA TYR A 405 7.13 16.42 -17.59
C TYR A 405 6.14 16.23 -18.74
N ASP A 406 6.37 16.88 -19.89
CA ASP A 406 5.49 16.74 -21.05
C ASP A 406 5.32 15.26 -21.46
N LEU A 407 4.06 14.82 -21.48
CA LEU A 407 3.67 13.48 -21.90
C LEU A 407 3.23 13.50 -23.37
N ALA A 408 3.37 12.36 -24.05
CA ALA A 408 3.07 12.24 -25.48
C ALA A 408 1.60 12.52 -25.85
N GLY A 409 0.67 12.36 -24.91
CA GLY A 409 -0.75 12.64 -25.10
C GLY A 409 -1.60 12.19 -23.91
N PRO A 410 -2.92 12.44 -23.93
CA PRO A 410 -3.83 12.05 -22.86
C PRO A 410 -4.03 10.52 -22.74
N ASP A 411 -3.94 9.79 -23.86
CA ASP A 411 -4.15 8.34 -23.91
C ASP A 411 -2.85 7.51 -24.01
N SER A 412 -1.72 8.19 -24.23
CA SER A 412 -0.38 7.58 -24.30
C SER A 412 0.10 7.16 -22.92
N ALA A 413 0.97 6.15 -22.90
CA ALA A 413 1.70 5.75 -21.71
C ALA A 413 2.51 6.92 -21.12
N ILE A 414 2.76 6.91 -19.81
CA ILE A 414 3.35 8.07 -19.08
C ILE A 414 4.88 8.11 -19.12
N PHE A 415 5.48 7.59 -20.19
CA PHE A 415 6.92 7.67 -20.37
C PHE A 415 7.35 9.14 -20.51
N GLN A 416 8.49 9.45 -19.91
CA GLN A 416 9.00 10.81 -19.85
C GLN A 416 10.50 10.79 -19.60
N ALA A 417 11.17 11.91 -19.86
CA ALA A 417 12.60 12.03 -19.61
C ALA A 417 12.99 13.49 -19.35
N PHE A 418 13.97 13.68 -18.49
CA PHE A 418 14.48 14.99 -18.09
C PHE A 418 15.99 14.97 -17.93
N THR A 419 16.59 16.15 -17.80
CA THR A 419 18.04 16.33 -17.76
C THR A 419 18.44 17.15 -16.53
N ILE A 420 19.50 16.71 -15.85
CA ILE A 420 20.14 17.40 -14.73
C ILE A 420 21.63 17.51 -15.08
N GLY A 421 22.14 18.74 -15.31
CA GLY A 421 23.50 18.92 -15.85
C GLY A 421 23.68 18.12 -17.15
N THR A 422 24.69 17.24 -17.19
CA THR A 422 24.95 16.31 -18.31
C THR A 422 24.30 14.94 -18.16
N THR A 423 23.49 14.70 -17.13
CA THR A 423 22.80 13.42 -16.90
C THR A 423 21.38 13.43 -17.45
N ARG A 424 21.04 12.42 -18.26
CA ARG A 424 19.65 12.15 -18.71
C ARG A 424 19.00 11.11 -17.83
N VAL A 425 17.81 11.40 -17.31
CA VAL A 425 16.96 10.41 -16.62
C VAL A 425 15.78 10.06 -17.53
N VAL A 426 15.60 8.77 -17.81
CA VAL A 426 14.56 8.22 -18.70
C VAL A 426 13.63 7.32 -17.89
N LEU A 427 12.34 7.65 -17.83
CA LEU A 427 11.33 6.90 -17.09
C LEU A 427 10.42 6.17 -18.09
N THR A 428 10.29 4.85 -17.92
CA THR A 428 9.42 4.02 -18.74
C THR A 428 8.21 3.53 -17.97
N ASP A 429 7.01 3.71 -18.54
CA ASP A 429 5.79 3.05 -18.11
C ASP A 429 5.78 1.60 -18.59
N ALA A 430 5.76 0.66 -17.65
CA ALA A 430 5.74 -0.75 -17.99
C ALA A 430 4.34 -1.35 -17.93
N ARG A 431 3.26 -0.60 -17.68
CA ARG A 431 1.93 -1.19 -17.40
C ARG A 431 0.87 -0.83 -18.44
N SER A 432 0.75 0.45 -18.80
CA SER A 432 -0.48 0.94 -19.44
C SER A 432 -0.67 0.52 -20.90
N ALA A 433 0.42 0.13 -21.56
CA ALA A 433 0.42 -0.37 -22.92
C ALA A 433 0.88 -1.85 -23.02
N ARG A 434 1.16 -2.48 -21.86
CA ARG A 434 1.62 -3.87 -21.76
C ARG A 434 0.58 -4.84 -22.30
N ASP A 435 0.99 -5.75 -23.17
CA ASP A 435 0.17 -6.90 -23.60
C ASP A 435 -0.01 -7.90 -22.46
N PRO A 436 -1.13 -8.65 -22.40
CA PRO A 436 -1.36 -9.65 -21.35
C PRO A 436 -0.20 -10.63 -21.16
N GLN A 437 0.16 -10.90 -19.90
CA GLN A 437 1.24 -11.81 -19.55
C GLN A 437 1.00 -13.22 -20.12
N SER A 438 -0.27 -13.64 -20.21
CA SER A 438 -0.69 -14.93 -20.78
C SER A 438 -0.48 -15.07 -22.29
N ASP A 439 -0.26 -13.97 -23.00
CA ASP A 439 -0.04 -14.02 -24.45
C ASP A 439 1.30 -14.70 -24.76
N PRO A 440 1.39 -15.47 -25.86
CA PRO A 440 2.63 -16.10 -26.26
C PRO A 440 3.74 -15.06 -26.47
N ASP A 441 4.92 -15.32 -25.92
CA ASP A 441 6.09 -14.46 -26.12
C ASP A 441 6.57 -14.54 -27.57
N THR A 442 6.30 -13.47 -28.29
CA THR A 442 6.56 -13.31 -29.73
C THR A 442 7.09 -11.90 -29.96
N PRO A 443 7.75 -11.60 -31.09
CA PRO A 443 8.26 -10.25 -31.38
C PRO A 443 7.18 -9.15 -31.41
N THR A 444 5.89 -9.51 -31.41
CA THR A 444 4.77 -8.57 -31.36
C THR A 444 4.21 -8.37 -29.95
N LYS A 445 4.51 -9.26 -28.99
CA LYS A 445 4.13 -9.09 -27.59
C LYS A 445 5.04 -8.02 -26.97
N SER A 446 4.46 -7.08 -26.26
CA SER A 446 5.15 -5.87 -25.81
C SER A 446 4.84 -5.54 -24.35
N MET A 447 5.87 -5.24 -23.59
CA MET A 447 5.88 -4.62 -22.27
C MET A 447 5.50 -3.13 -22.37
N LEU A 448 6.08 -2.43 -23.34
CA LEU A 448 6.00 -0.96 -23.43
C LEU A 448 4.92 -0.46 -24.42
N GLY A 449 4.41 -1.34 -25.27
CA GLY A 449 3.66 -0.98 -26.48
C GLY A 449 4.53 -0.34 -27.58
N ASP A 450 3.97 -0.28 -28.79
CA ASP A 450 4.70 0.17 -29.98
C ASP A 450 5.14 1.65 -29.93
N GLU A 451 4.33 2.52 -29.32
CA GLU A 451 4.61 3.96 -29.22
C GLU A 451 5.83 4.23 -28.35
N GLN A 452 5.78 3.76 -27.10
CA GLN A 452 6.85 3.95 -26.14
C GLN A 452 8.10 3.16 -26.50
N ARG A 453 8.00 1.93 -27.04
CA ARG A 453 9.18 1.20 -27.50
C ARG A 453 9.95 2.03 -28.54
N ARG A 454 9.26 2.56 -29.57
CA ARG A 454 9.92 3.40 -30.59
C ARG A 454 10.52 4.66 -29.99
N TRP A 455 9.82 5.30 -29.06
CA TRP A 455 10.34 6.45 -28.35
C TRP A 455 11.60 6.10 -27.55
N LEU A 456 11.59 5.01 -26.78
CA LEU A 456 12.72 4.59 -25.93
C LEU A 456 13.97 4.30 -26.77
N LEU A 457 13.84 3.57 -27.88
CA LEU A 457 14.99 3.27 -28.75
C LEU A 457 15.63 4.56 -29.29
N ALA A 458 14.81 5.53 -29.71
CA ALA A 458 15.28 6.84 -30.17
C ALA A 458 15.82 7.72 -29.03
N GLU A 459 15.23 7.60 -27.83
CA GLU A 459 15.68 8.30 -26.63
C GLU A 459 17.05 7.83 -26.19
N LEU A 460 17.28 6.51 -26.14
CA LEU A 460 18.57 5.93 -25.78
C LEU A 460 19.67 6.31 -26.78
N GLU A 461 19.38 6.23 -28.08
CA GLU A 461 20.34 6.64 -29.13
C GLU A 461 20.72 8.12 -28.99
N ARG A 462 19.72 9.01 -28.88
CA ARG A 462 19.95 10.44 -28.74
C ARG A 462 20.68 10.77 -27.44
N SER A 463 20.25 10.16 -26.34
CA SER A 463 20.78 10.48 -25.02
C SER A 463 22.19 9.95 -24.82
N ALA A 464 22.50 8.78 -25.36
CA ALA A 464 23.87 8.28 -25.36
C ALA A 464 24.80 9.28 -26.05
N ARG A 465 24.41 9.85 -27.19
CA ARG A 465 25.23 10.82 -27.91
C ARG A 465 25.35 12.18 -27.19
N ASP A 466 24.25 12.68 -26.63
CA ASP A 466 24.11 14.08 -26.22
C ASP A 466 24.38 14.29 -24.71
N HIS A 467 24.53 13.21 -23.92
CA HIS A 467 24.72 13.24 -22.47
C HIS A 467 25.88 12.36 -22.01
N ASP A 468 26.47 12.70 -20.86
CA ASP A 468 27.59 11.96 -20.28
C ASP A 468 27.11 10.67 -19.60
N LEU A 469 25.91 10.70 -19.01
CA LEU A 469 25.25 9.56 -18.38
C LEU A 469 23.77 9.49 -18.75
N VAL A 470 23.29 8.27 -18.97
CA VAL A 470 21.86 7.95 -19.09
C VAL A 470 21.47 7.04 -17.92
N VAL A 471 20.49 7.47 -17.12
CA VAL A 471 19.87 6.68 -16.07
C VAL A 471 18.49 6.24 -16.55
N TRP A 472 18.32 4.95 -16.82
CA TRP A 472 17.04 4.38 -17.19
C TRP A 472 16.30 3.84 -15.96
N ALA A 473 15.25 4.56 -15.58
CA ALA A 473 14.30 4.21 -14.54
C ALA A 473 13.17 3.33 -15.10
N ASN A 474 13.09 2.07 -14.66
CA ASN A 474 12.17 1.06 -15.17
C ASN A 474 11.49 0.33 -13.99
N PRO A 475 10.15 0.34 -13.86
CA PRO A 475 9.46 -0.07 -12.63
C PRO A 475 9.61 -1.56 -12.29
N VAL A 476 9.80 -2.45 -13.28
CA VAL A 476 9.81 -3.92 -13.07
C VAL A 476 11.20 -4.57 -13.25
N PRO A 477 11.48 -5.76 -12.70
CA PRO A 477 12.79 -6.41 -12.81
C PRO A 477 13.21 -6.70 -14.27
N TRP A 478 14.45 -6.32 -14.62
CA TRP A 478 15.08 -6.58 -15.93
C TRP A 478 15.84 -7.91 -15.99
N VAL A 479 16.63 -8.19 -14.94
CA VAL A 479 17.52 -9.35 -14.83
C VAL A 479 16.73 -10.53 -14.31
N ASP A 480 16.51 -11.52 -15.17
CA ASP A 480 15.78 -12.76 -14.87
C ASP A 480 15.92 -13.74 -16.06
N PRO A 481 15.98 -15.08 -15.87
CA PRO A 481 15.84 -16.01 -16.99
C PRO A 481 14.50 -15.82 -17.70
N ALA A 482 14.44 -16.10 -19.00
CA ALA A 482 13.17 -16.03 -19.73
C ALA A 482 12.14 -17.00 -19.13
N GLU A 483 10.97 -16.47 -18.77
CA GLU A 483 9.89 -17.20 -18.11
C GLU A 483 8.53 -16.76 -18.69
N PRO A 484 7.89 -17.58 -19.54
CA PRO A 484 6.58 -17.25 -20.09
C PRO A 484 5.52 -17.04 -19.00
N GLY A 485 4.80 -15.92 -19.09
CA GLY A 485 3.77 -15.56 -18.12
C GLY A 485 4.27 -14.81 -16.89
N ALA A 486 5.58 -14.57 -16.76
CA ALA A 486 6.12 -13.72 -15.70
C ALA A 486 5.68 -12.26 -15.87
N ASP A 487 5.55 -11.57 -14.73
CA ASP A 487 5.19 -10.15 -14.67
C ASP A 487 6.41 -9.21 -14.85
N SER A 488 7.62 -9.75 -14.79
CA SER A 488 8.87 -9.05 -15.09
C SER A 488 9.20 -9.05 -16.58
N TRP A 489 10.34 -8.47 -16.96
CA TRP A 489 10.85 -8.58 -18.34
C TRP A 489 11.13 -10.04 -18.79
N ALA A 490 11.18 -11.01 -17.87
CA ALA A 490 11.27 -12.43 -18.18
C ALA A 490 10.14 -12.93 -19.09
N GLY A 491 8.94 -12.37 -18.94
CA GLY A 491 7.73 -12.73 -19.71
C GLY A 491 7.61 -12.06 -21.08
N TYR A 492 8.56 -11.16 -21.39
CA TYR A 492 8.61 -10.31 -22.58
C TYR A 492 10.01 -10.39 -23.21
N ASP A 493 10.59 -11.59 -23.23
CA ASP A 493 11.98 -11.83 -23.63
C ASP A 493 12.26 -11.42 -25.07
N ALA A 494 11.28 -11.51 -25.97
CA ALA A 494 11.42 -11.04 -27.35
C ALA A 494 11.65 -9.52 -27.43
N GLU A 495 10.89 -8.72 -26.68
CA GLU A 495 11.05 -7.26 -26.65
C GLU A 495 12.29 -6.85 -25.84
N ARG A 496 12.57 -7.53 -24.71
CA ARG A 496 13.80 -7.33 -23.93
C ARG A 496 15.04 -7.48 -24.81
N ARG A 497 15.08 -8.55 -25.61
CA ARG A 497 16.16 -8.81 -26.58
C ARG A 497 16.24 -7.71 -27.64
N MET A 498 15.12 -7.22 -28.17
CA MET A 498 15.11 -6.13 -29.15
C MET A 498 15.75 -4.84 -28.60
N ILE A 499 15.44 -4.49 -27.35
CA ILE A 499 16.03 -3.33 -26.68
C ILE A 499 17.53 -3.56 -26.43
N ALA A 500 17.90 -4.74 -25.91
CA ALA A 500 19.31 -5.09 -25.68
C ALA A 500 20.12 -5.11 -26.99
N ASP A 501 19.57 -5.65 -28.08
CA ASP A 501 20.18 -5.63 -29.41
C ASP A 501 20.41 -4.20 -29.90
N HIS A 502 19.46 -3.29 -29.69
CA HIS A 502 19.60 -1.88 -30.05
C HIS A 502 20.73 -1.21 -29.27
N ILE A 503 20.77 -1.40 -27.94
CA ILE A 503 21.84 -0.91 -27.05
C ILE A 503 23.21 -1.41 -27.52
N ALA A 504 23.34 -2.72 -27.75
CA ALA A 504 24.58 -3.34 -28.20
C ALA A 504 25.00 -2.86 -29.60
N SER A 505 24.06 -2.72 -30.53
CA SER A 505 24.35 -2.31 -31.91
C SER A 505 24.89 -0.88 -32.02
N LEU A 506 24.50 -0.02 -31.09
CA LEU A 506 24.96 1.37 -30.99
C LEU A 506 26.18 1.53 -30.09
N GLY A 507 26.62 0.44 -29.42
CA GLY A 507 27.72 0.49 -28.46
C GLY A 507 27.44 1.46 -27.31
N ILE A 508 26.20 1.53 -26.83
CA ILE A 508 25.85 2.40 -25.71
C ILE A 508 26.50 1.86 -24.43
N ASP A 509 27.44 2.62 -23.89
CA ASP A 509 28.28 2.29 -22.74
C ASP A 509 28.15 3.27 -21.57
N ASN A 510 27.32 4.30 -21.73
CA ASN A 510 27.03 5.31 -20.71
C ASN A 510 25.63 5.19 -20.09
N LEU A 511 25.16 3.94 -19.94
CA LEU A 511 23.86 3.61 -19.40
C LEU A 511 24.00 2.94 -18.04
N VAL A 512 23.15 3.35 -17.09
CA VAL A 512 22.83 2.60 -15.88
C VAL A 512 21.31 2.45 -15.77
N MET A 513 20.85 1.37 -15.16
CA MET A 513 19.41 1.15 -14.92
C MET A 513 19.09 1.18 -13.43
N VAL A 514 17.92 1.70 -13.08
CA VAL A 514 17.31 1.53 -11.76
C VAL A 514 15.94 0.87 -11.90
N SER A 515 15.62 -0.11 -11.05
CA SER A 515 14.34 -0.85 -11.09
C SER A 515 13.70 -1.14 -9.75
N GLY A 516 12.36 -1.29 -9.70
CA GLY A 516 11.55 -1.47 -8.48
C GLY A 516 10.81 -2.82 -8.41
N ASP A 517 9.66 -2.89 -7.73
CA ASP A 517 8.75 -4.04 -7.62
C ASP A 517 9.20 -5.23 -6.73
N ALA A 518 10.45 -5.71 -6.77
CA ALA A 518 10.78 -7.02 -6.18
C ALA A 518 10.93 -7.11 -4.64
N HIS A 519 10.58 -6.04 -3.90
CA HIS A 519 10.70 -5.93 -2.42
C HIS A 519 12.08 -6.35 -1.86
N MET A 520 13.12 -5.97 -2.59
CA MET A 520 14.51 -6.20 -2.24
C MET A 520 15.40 -5.11 -2.83
N VAL A 521 16.61 -5.00 -2.29
CA VAL A 521 17.70 -4.28 -2.94
C VAL A 521 18.74 -5.25 -3.48
N ALA A 522 19.23 -4.98 -4.68
CA ALA A 522 20.27 -5.77 -5.34
C ALA A 522 21.03 -4.89 -6.32
N ILE A 523 22.26 -5.25 -6.64
CA ILE A 523 23.06 -4.57 -7.67
C ILE A 523 23.63 -5.61 -8.63
N ASP A 524 23.53 -5.34 -9.92
CA ASP A 524 24.32 -6.03 -10.94
C ASP A 524 25.35 -5.07 -11.55
N ASP A 525 26.58 -5.54 -11.74
CA ASP A 525 27.68 -4.77 -12.32
C ASP A 525 27.64 -4.72 -13.86
N GLY A 526 26.62 -5.31 -14.47
CA GLY A 526 26.44 -5.43 -15.92
C GLY A 526 26.78 -6.83 -16.45
N THR A 527 27.23 -7.75 -15.61
CA THR A 527 27.49 -9.14 -16.01
C THR A 527 26.24 -9.93 -16.40
N HIS A 528 25.06 -9.55 -15.89
CA HIS A 528 23.79 -10.26 -16.12
C HIS A 528 22.71 -9.40 -16.80
N THR A 529 23.02 -8.17 -17.20
CA THR A 529 22.03 -7.27 -17.84
C THR A 529 22.02 -7.35 -19.37
N ASN A 530 22.98 -8.02 -20.00
CA ASN A 530 23.01 -8.15 -21.45
C ASN A 530 22.15 -9.33 -21.96
N TYR A 531 21.11 -9.01 -22.72
CA TYR A 531 20.23 -9.98 -23.41
C TYR A 531 20.34 -9.92 -24.94
N SER A 532 21.33 -9.19 -25.49
CA SER A 532 21.53 -9.07 -26.93
C SER A 532 21.97 -10.38 -27.57
N THR A 533 21.66 -10.51 -28.85
CA THR A 533 22.19 -11.52 -29.77
C THR A 533 23.53 -11.13 -30.38
N ALA A 534 23.88 -9.84 -30.33
CA ALA A 534 25.19 -9.32 -30.69
C ALA A 534 26.17 -9.37 -29.51
N ASP A 535 27.47 -9.34 -29.81
CA ASP A 535 28.50 -9.11 -28.78
C ASP A 535 28.38 -7.66 -28.27
N GLY A 536 28.31 -7.49 -26.95
CA GLY A 536 28.19 -6.18 -26.30
C GLY A 536 28.37 -6.31 -24.78
N ALA A 537 28.75 -5.21 -24.13
CA ALA A 537 28.74 -5.14 -22.68
C ALA A 537 27.30 -4.95 -22.17
N GLY A 538 27.00 -5.48 -20.99
CA GLY A 538 25.82 -5.05 -20.25
C GLY A 538 26.03 -3.68 -19.63
N PHE A 539 25.04 -3.23 -18.87
CA PHE A 539 25.05 -1.98 -18.11
C PHE A 539 24.83 -2.25 -16.61
N PRO A 540 25.44 -1.46 -15.71
CA PRO A 540 25.16 -1.57 -14.28
C PRO A 540 23.68 -1.33 -13.96
N LEU A 541 23.17 -2.06 -12.97
CA LEU A 541 21.77 -1.99 -12.56
C LEU A 541 21.64 -1.96 -11.04
N LEU A 542 20.85 -1.03 -10.52
CA LEU A 542 20.41 -0.98 -9.13
C LEU A 542 18.93 -1.38 -9.03
N HIS A 543 18.61 -2.29 -8.12
CA HIS A 543 17.24 -2.67 -7.79
C HIS A 543 16.85 -2.08 -6.43
N VAL A 544 15.69 -1.43 -6.33
CA VAL A 544 15.28 -0.57 -5.21
C VAL A 544 13.87 -0.88 -4.71
N ALA A 545 13.77 -1.78 -3.73
CA ALA A 545 12.54 -2.01 -2.98
C ALA A 545 12.83 -2.73 -1.63
N ALA A 546 11.90 -2.82 -0.70
CA ALA A 546 10.70 -2.00 -0.62
C ALA A 546 10.92 -0.83 0.34
N LEU A 547 10.25 0.30 0.08
CA LEU A 547 10.19 1.39 1.05
C LEU A 547 9.65 0.90 2.38
N ASP A 548 8.57 0.13 2.41
CA ASP A 548 8.02 -0.39 3.67
C ASP A 548 7.10 -1.61 3.53
N ARG A 549 7.20 -2.35 2.41
CA ARG A 549 6.52 -3.64 2.21
C ARG A 549 7.33 -4.83 2.73
N PRO A 550 6.67 -5.95 3.10
CA PRO A 550 7.37 -7.18 3.45
C PRO A 550 8.31 -7.63 2.33
N GLY A 551 9.49 -8.13 2.70
CA GLY A 551 10.50 -8.53 1.71
C GLY A 551 10.06 -9.69 0.81
N SER A 552 10.46 -9.61 -0.45
CA SER A 552 10.32 -10.68 -1.45
C SER A 552 11.55 -10.71 -2.34
N THR A 553 11.58 -11.55 -3.37
CA THR A 553 12.71 -11.64 -4.31
C THR A 553 12.16 -12.04 -5.67
N LYS A 554 12.50 -11.26 -6.70
CA LYS A 554 12.19 -11.52 -8.11
C LYS A 554 13.45 -11.28 -8.94
N GLY A 555 13.64 -12.02 -10.01
CA GLY A 555 14.81 -11.84 -10.86
C GLY A 555 16.12 -12.44 -10.33
N GLY A 556 17.20 -12.07 -11.02
CA GLY A 556 18.57 -12.51 -10.79
C GLY A 556 19.11 -13.45 -11.87
N PRO A 557 20.37 -13.90 -11.74
CA PRO A 557 21.29 -13.59 -10.64
C PRO A 557 21.75 -12.12 -10.65
N TYR A 558 22.01 -11.57 -9.46
CA TYR A 558 22.63 -10.26 -9.28
C TYR A 558 24.04 -10.45 -8.74
N THR A 559 24.92 -9.50 -9.03
CA THR A 559 26.31 -9.53 -8.57
C THR A 559 26.43 -9.28 -7.06
N LEU A 560 25.61 -8.38 -6.50
CA LEU A 560 25.54 -8.06 -5.08
C LEU A 560 24.09 -8.16 -4.58
N GLY A 561 23.89 -8.80 -3.42
CA GLY A 561 22.56 -9.09 -2.89
C GLY A 561 21.96 -10.37 -3.49
N PRO A 562 20.62 -10.52 -3.48
CA PRO A 562 19.64 -9.57 -2.97
C PRO A 562 19.61 -9.47 -1.43
N ILE A 563 19.21 -8.31 -0.92
CA ILE A 563 18.83 -8.09 0.49
C ILE A 563 17.32 -7.79 0.52
N THR A 564 16.57 -8.68 1.15
CA THR A 564 15.11 -8.58 1.25
C THR A 564 14.70 -7.82 2.51
N GLY A 565 13.55 -7.15 2.47
CA GLY A 565 12.99 -6.45 3.62
C GLY A 565 12.33 -5.15 3.19
N GLY A 566 11.87 -4.38 4.16
CA GLY A 566 11.40 -3.02 3.93
C GLY A 566 12.27 -2.00 4.64
N GLY A 567 12.00 -0.73 4.40
CA GLY A 567 12.82 0.38 4.84
C GLY A 567 14.05 0.54 3.97
N HIS A 568 14.00 0.11 2.70
CA HIS A 568 15.11 0.22 1.76
C HIS A 568 14.79 1.20 0.64
N PHE A 569 15.83 1.86 0.14
CA PHE A 569 15.79 2.70 -1.05
C PHE A 569 17.14 2.66 -1.75
N GLY A 570 17.21 3.20 -2.97
CA GLY A 570 18.46 3.33 -3.68
C GLY A 570 18.84 4.76 -3.98
N MET A 571 20.12 4.97 -4.22
CA MET A 571 20.71 6.24 -4.59
C MET A 571 21.71 6.02 -5.73
N VAL A 572 21.66 6.91 -6.71
CA VAL A 572 22.69 7.06 -7.73
C VAL A 572 23.44 8.34 -7.40
N GLU A 573 24.67 8.19 -6.91
CA GLU A 573 25.58 9.32 -6.70
C GLU A 573 26.39 9.54 -7.98
N ILE A 574 26.46 10.78 -8.43
CA ILE A 574 27.18 11.16 -9.64
C ILE A 574 28.20 12.22 -9.27
N GLU A 575 29.46 11.99 -9.63
CA GLU A 575 30.58 12.88 -9.37
C GLU A 575 31.30 13.18 -10.69
N PRO A 576 31.54 14.47 -11.03
CA PRO A 576 32.33 14.82 -12.20
C PRO A 576 33.75 14.20 -12.15
N ALA A 577 34.22 13.64 -13.27
CA ALA A 577 35.56 13.06 -13.38
C ALA A 577 36.32 13.63 -14.59
N VAL A 578 37.65 13.46 -14.59
CA VAL A 578 38.56 14.09 -15.58
C VAL A 578 38.23 13.67 -17.03
N ASP A 579 37.76 12.45 -17.25
CA ASP A 579 37.42 11.89 -18.58
C ASP A 579 36.05 11.19 -18.56
N GLY A 580 35.07 11.74 -17.81
CA GLY A 580 33.71 11.23 -17.74
C GLY A 580 33.03 11.48 -16.40
N VAL A 581 32.22 10.54 -15.93
CA VAL A 581 31.45 10.64 -14.69
C VAL A 581 31.67 9.39 -13.83
N ALA A 582 31.99 9.61 -12.56
CA ALA A 582 32.00 8.56 -11.56
C ALA A 582 30.58 8.39 -11.04
N VAL A 583 30.08 7.15 -11.07
CA VAL A 583 28.73 6.79 -10.67
C VAL A 583 28.81 5.75 -9.57
N ALA A 584 28.11 5.99 -8.46
CA ALA A 584 27.92 4.99 -7.42
C ALA A 584 26.46 4.58 -7.36
N LEU A 585 26.21 3.28 -7.54
CA LEU A 585 24.93 2.66 -7.25
C LEU A 585 24.93 2.22 -5.79
N VAL A 586 24.06 2.80 -4.98
CA VAL A 586 24.04 2.61 -3.53
C VAL A 586 22.65 2.14 -3.11
N ALA A 587 22.58 1.03 -2.38
CA ALA A 587 21.36 0.63 -1.68
C ALA A 587 21.49 1.01 -0.21
N MET A 588 20.45 1.61 0.36
CA MET A 588 20.44 2.11 1.73
C MET A 588 19.23 1.60 2.52
N ASP A 589 19.33 1.66 3.85
CA ASP A 589 18.20 1.45 4.74
C ASP A 589 17.70 2.74 5.42
N TRP A 590 16.55 2.64 6.09
CA TRP A 590 15.89 3.73 6.83
C TRP A 590 16.70 4.29 8.01
N ARG A 591 17.79 3.64 8.41
CA ARG A 591 18.72 4.16 9.44
C ARG A 591 19.81 5.04 8.83
N GLY A 592 19.86 5.11 7.50
CA GLY A 592 20.94 5.76 6.74
C GLY A 592 22.15 4.85 6.54
N ASP A 593 22.03 3.54 6.82
CA ASP A 593 23.14 2.60 6.62
C ASP A 593 23.23 2.19 5.14
N GLU A 594 24.44 2.20 4.59
CA GLU A 594 24.74 1.62 3.27
C GLU A 594 24.68 0.09 3.36
N LEU A 595 23.81 -0.51 2.55
CA LEU A 595 23.63 -1.96 2.47
C LEU A 595 24.47 -2.59 1.36
N LEU A 596 24.47 -1.98 0.17
CA LEU A 596 25.20 -2.42 -1.03
C LEU A 596 25.76 -1.20 -1.75
N ARG A 597 26.93 -1.36 -2.38
CA ARG A 597 27.54 -0.33 -3.22
C ARG A 597 28.27 -0.93 -4.40
N HIS A 598 28.15 -0.26 -5.55
CA HIS A 598 28.96 -0.52 -6.73
C HIS A 598 29.38 0.80 -7.37
N ASP A 599 30.69 1.00 -7.50
CA ASP A 599 31.28 2.17 -8.13
C ASP A 599 31.73 1.84 -9.55
N VAL A 600 31.34 2.69 -10.50
CA VAL A 600 31.71 2.59 -11.92
C VAL A 600 32.14 3.96 -12.44
N VAL A 601 33.09 4.00 -13.37
CA VAL A 601 33.46 5.23 -14.07
C VAL A 601 33.00 5.09 -15.52
N ILE A 602 32.04 5.92 -15.90
CA ILE A 602 31.54 6.04 -17.26
C ILE A 602 32.41 7.05 -17.99
N ARG A 603 33.10 6.64 -19.05
CA ARG A 603 34.06 7.51 -19.75
C ARG A 603 33.39 8.27 -20.89
N THR A 604 33.73 9.55 -21.03
CA THR A 604 33.30 10.37 -22.16
C THR A 604 34.40 10.35 -23.24
N GLY A 605 34.09 9.88 -24.47
CA GLY A 605 34.93 10.20 -25.63
C GLY A 605 35.57 9.09 -26.46
N GLU A 606 35.12 7.82 -26.41
CA GLU A 606 35.35 6.96 -27.58
C GLU A 606 34.34 7.34 -28.70
N PRO A 607 34.77 7.47 -29.97
CA PRO A 607 33.85 7.71 -31.08
C PRO A 607 32.80 6.60 -31.11
N ARG A 608 31.56 6.95 -30.83
CA ARG A 608 30.41 6.06 -30.92
C ARG A 608 30.05 5.93 -32.41
N PRO A 609 29.99 4.71 -32.98
CA PRO A 609 29.81 4.50 -34.42
C PRO A 609 28.59 5.16 -35.04
#